data_AF-A0A2J4PCK9-F1
#
_entry.id   AF-A0A2J4PCK9-F1
#
_cell.length_a   1.000
_cell.length_b   1.000
_cell.length_c   1.000
_cell.angle_alpha   90.00
_cell.angle_beta   90.00
_cell.angle_gamma   90.00
#
_symmetry.space_group_name_H-M   'P 1'
#
loop_
_entity.id
_entity.type
_entity.pdbx_description
1 polymer ?
#
loop_
_entity_poly.entity_id
_entity_poly.type
_entity_poly.pdbx_seq_one_letter_code
_entity_poly.pdbx_strand_id
1 'polypeptide(L)' 'PVIVSDIPANLEIGLPAEVYFPTGNVAALAQKIQSWRGEETADYSQLMPKYRWPDIAAKTAQVYQRLMNKSQP' A
#
# COMPACT_ATOMS: atom_id res chain seq x y z
N PRO A 1 -3.26 -1.07 -13.33
CA PRO A 1 -3.03 0.14 -12.51
C PRO A 1 -4.07 0.18 -11.39
N VAL A 2 -3.85 1.04 -10.38
CA VAL A 2 -4.77 1.22 -9.25
C VAL A 2 -5.27 2.65 -9.18
N ILE A 3 -6.36 2.87 -8.46
CA ILE A 3 -6.84 4.19 -8.02
C ILE A 3 -6.89 4.13 -6.50
N VAL A 4 -6.16 5.00 -5.81
CA VAL A 4 -5.96 4.93 -4.36
C VAL A 4 -6.16 6.27 -3.70
N SER A 5 -6.70 6.30 -2.48
CA SER A 5 -6.82 7.54 -1.74
C SER A 5 -5.44 8.01 -1.26
N ASP A 6 -5.28 9.31 -1.04
CA ASP A 6 -4.09 9.95 -0.50
C ASP A 6 -3.95 9.84 1.04
N ILE A 7 -4.49 8.77 1.64
CA ILE A 7 -4.18 8.48 3.06
C ILE A 7 -2.67 8.24 3.22
N PRO A 8 -2.08 8.55 4.39
CA PRO A 8 -0.65 8.41 4.61
C PRO A 8 -0.07 7.05 4.19
N ALA A 9 -0.74 5.95 4.55
CA ALA A 9 -0.31 4.60 4.22
C ALA A 9 -0.20 4.31 2.71
N ASN A 10 -1.04 4.93 1.89
CA ASN A 10 -0.98 4.76 0.43
C ASN A 10 0.08 5.68 -0.20
N LEU A 11 0.30 6.87 0.37
CA LEU A 11 1.34 7.80 -0.08
C LEU A 11 2.75 7.23 0.18
N GLU A 12 2.93 6.52 1.29
CA GLU A 12 4.20 5.85 1.64
C GLU A 12 4.65 4.81 0.60
N ILE A 13 3.72 4.29 -0.22
CA ILE A 13 4.04 3.36 -1.32
C ILE A 13 4.84 4.08 -2.42
N GLY A 14 4.64 5.38 -2.60
CA GLY A 14 5.34 6.20 -3.58
C GLY A 14 4.96 5.88 -5.03
N LEU A 15 3.67 5.64 -5.29
CA LEU A 15 3.16 5.45 -6.66
C LEU A 15 3.19 6.79 -7.44
N PRO A 16 3.01 6.75 -8.77
CA PRO A 16 2.84 7.97 -9.56
C PRO A 16 1.66 8.83 -9.06
N ALA A 17 1.80 10.15 -9.08
CA ALA A 17 0.82 11.06 -8.47
C ALA A 17 -0.60 10.92 -9.06
N GLU A 18 -0.68 10.45 -10.31
CA GLU A 18 -1.92 10.36 -11.09
C GLU A 18 -2.86 9.28 -10.57
N VAL A 19 -2.37 8.30 -9.81
CA VAL A 19 -3.22 7.25 -9.22
C VAL A 19 -3.93 7.69 -7.94
N TYR A 20 -3.53 8.82 -7.35
CA TYR A 20 -4.05 9.30 -6.07
C TYR A 20 -5.26 10.23 -6.22
N PHE A 21 -6.23 10.09 -5.33
CA PHE A 21 -7.35 11.04 -5.14
C PHE A 21 -7.49 11.47 -3.67
N PRO A 22 -8.09 12.63 -3.37
CA PRO A 22 -8.28 13.09 -2.00
C PRO A 22 -9.18 12.18 -1.17
N THR A 23 -8.74 11.82 0.03
CA THR A 23 -9.47 10.97 0.96
C THR A 23 -10.81 11.60 1.32
N GLY A 24 -11.89 10.80 1.22
CA GLY A 24 -13.25 11.26 1.46
C GLY A 24 -13.89 12.03 0.30
N ASN A 25 -13.16 12.32 -0.78
CA ASN A 25 -13.70 13.00 -1.95
C ASN A 25 -14.28 12.00 -2.96
N VAL A 26 -15.57 11.70 -2.78
CA VAL A 26 -16.32 10.78 -3.67
C VAL A 26 -16.36 11.28 -5.11
N ALA A 27 -16.47 12.60 -5.33
CA ALA A 27 -16.51 13.17 -6.68
C ALA A 27 -15.19 12.94 -7.44
N ALA A 28 -14.05 13.13 -6.77
CA ALA A 28 -12.74 12.87 -7.35
C ALA A 28 -12.52 11.37 -7.66
N LEU A 29 -12.99 10.49 -6.77
CA LEU A 29 -12.98 9.04 -7.02
C LEU A 29 -13.82 8.68 -8.25
N ALA A 30 -15.05 9.18 -8.33
CA ALA A 30 -15.96 8.92 -9.44
C ALA A 30 -15.36 9.41 -10.78
N GLN A 31 -14.76 10.61 -10.80
CA GLN A 31 -14.10 11.15 -11.98
C GLN A 31 -12.96 10.24 -12.46
N LYS A 32 -12.11 9.75 -11.56
CA LYS A 32 -11.01 8.85 -11.94
C LYS A 32 -11.50 7.51 -12.46
N ILE A 33 -12.50 6.91 -11.82
CA ILE A 33 -13.12 5.66 -12.30
C ILE A 33 -13.70 5.85 -13.70
N GLN A 34 -14.41 6.96 -13.95
CA GLN A 34 -14.98 7.26 -15.27
C GLN A 34 -13.92 7.49 -16.34
N SER A 35 -12.75 8.02 -15.97
CA SER A 35 -11.64 8.23 -16.91
C SER A 35 -10.87 6.96 -17.24
N TRP A 36 -11.08 5.88 -16.49
CA TRP A 36 -10.35 4.62 -16.64
C TRP A 36 -10.87 3.84 -17.85
N ARG A 37 -9.98 3.50 -18.79
CA ARG A 37 -10.36 2.81 -20.05
C ARG A 37 -10.35 1.29 -19.94
N GLY A 38 -9.76 0.74 -18.89
CA GLY A 38 -9.67 -0.71 -18.64
C GLY A 38 -8.56 -1.42 -19.43
N GLU A 39 -7.83 -0.70 -20.28
CA GLU A 39 -6.72 -1.21 -21.10
C GLU A 39 -5.36 -0.85 -20.50
N GLU A 40 -5.33 0.08 -19.55
CA GLU A 40 -4.12 0.53 -18.90
C GLU A 40 -3.50 -0.61 -18.09
N THR A 41 -2.19 -0.79 -18.20
CA THR A 41 -1.42 -1.76 -17.41
C THR A 41 -0.40 -1.03 -16.55
N ALA A 42 -0.01 -1.64 -15.43
CA ALA A 42 1.03 -1.10 -14.56
C ALA A 42 1.94 -2.25 -14.13
N ASP A 43 3.25 -2.03 -14.23
CA ASP A 43 4.24 -2.96 -13.71
C ASP A 43 4.63 -2.57 -12.28
N TYR A 44 4.34 -3.46 -11.34
CA TYR A 44 4.71 -3.32 -9.92
C TYR A 44 5.84 -4.27 -9.50
N SER A 45 6.50 -4.93 -10.45
CA SER A 45 7.57 -5.91 -10.19
C SER A 45 8.65 -5.39 -9.25
N GLN A 46 9.03 -4.11 -9.38
CA GLN A 46 10.01 -3.43 -8.52
C GLN A 46 9.50 -3.17 -7.10
N LEU A 47 8.19 -3.07 -6.90
CA LEU A 47 7.55 -2.82 -5.61
C LEU A 47 7.37 -4.12 -4.81
N MET A 48 7.03 -5.22 -5.49
CA MET A 48 6.68 -6.51 -4.88
C MET A 48 7.69 -7.07 -3.86
N PRO A 49 9.02 -6.92 -4.03
CA PRO A 49 9.98 -7.38 -3.04
C PRO A 49 9.77 -6.79 -1.64
N LYS A 50 9.26 -5.55 -1.54
CA LYS A 50 8.99 -4.90 -0.23
C LYS A 50 7.78 -5.50 0.49
N TYR A 51 6.86 -6.11 -0.25
CA TYR A 51 5.57 -6.62 0.25
C TYR A 51 5.52 -8.14 0.33
N ARG A 52 6.68 -8.80 0.38
CA ARG A 52 6.75 -10.25 0.51
C ARG A 52 6.25 -10.72 1.88
N TRP A 53 5.11 -11.41 1.86
CA TRP A 53 4.44 -11.89 3.08
C TRP A 53 5.33 -12.74 4.00
N PRO A 54 6.13 -13.71 3.51
CA PRO A 54 7.02 -14.47 4.39
C PRO A 54 8.01 -13.59 5.16
N ASP A 55 8.55 -12.56 4.51
CA ASP A 55 9.55 -11.67 5.10
C ASP A 55 8.90 -10.74 6.13
N ILE A 56 7.69 -10.24 5.83
CA ILE A 56 6.87 -9.44 6.76
C ILE A 56 6.48 -10.29 7.98
N ALA A 57 6.01 -11.53 7.78
CA ALA A 57 5.64 -12.42 8.88
C ALA A 57 6.82 -12.72 9.80
N ALA A 58 8.01 -12.99 9.24
CA ALA A 58 9.23 -13.19 10.01
C ALA A 58 9.60 -11.95 10.85
N LYS A 59 9.56 -10.75 10.25
CA LYS A 59 9.80 -9.48 10.96
C LYS A 59 8.78 -9.25 12.08
N THR A 60 7.51 -9.54 11.82
CA THR A 60 6.44 -9.47 12.83
C THR A 60 6.71 -10.44 13.99
N ALA A 61 7.06 -11.70 13.70
CA ALA A 61 7.40 -12.69 14.73
C ALA A 61 8.58 -12.25 15.62
N GLN A 62 9.60 -11.61 15.05
CA GLN A 62 10.72 -11.05 15.82
C GLN A 62 10.28 -9.95 16.80
N VAL A 63 9.26 -9.15 16.47
CA VAL A 63 8.69 -8.16 17.41
C VAL A 63 8.06 -8.90 18.60
N TYR A 64 7.21 -9.89 18.34
CA TYR A 64 6.60 -10.70 19.40
C TYR A 64 7.64 -11.39 20.28
N GLN A 65 8.64 -12.04 19.69
CA GLN A 65 9.73 -12.69 20.44
C GLN A 65 10.48 -11.71 21.34
N ARG A 66 10.80 -10.50 20.85
CA ARG A 66 11.46 -9.47 21.67
C ARG A 66 10.61 -9.03 22.86
N LEU A 67 9.29 -8.91 22.68
CA LEU A 67 8.38 -8.52 23.77
C LEU A 67 8.24 -9.65 24.79
N MET A 68 8.14 -10.90 24.34
CA MET A 68 8.05 -12.07 25.22
C MET A 68 9.35 -12.28 26.02
N ASN A 69 10.52 -12.17 25.37
CA ASN A 69 11.81 -12.36 26.04
C ASN A 69 12.14 -11.22 27.01
N LYS A 70 11.67 -9.98 26.77
CA LYS A 70 11.77 -8.86 27.73
C LYS A 70 10.84 -9.00 28.93
N SER A 71 9.80 -9.83 28.81
CA SER A 71 8.83 -10.08 29.89
C SER A 71 9.25 -11.23 30.80
N GLN A 72 10.39 -11.87 30.53
CA GLN A 72 11.03 -12.84 31.42
C GLN A 72 11.91 -12.08 32.44
N PRO A 73 11.76 -12.32 33.76
CA PRO A 73 12.57 -11.68 34.79
C PRO A 73 14.05 -12.07 34.72
#